data_AF-A0A8T4JFR8-F1
#
_entry.id   AF-A0A8T4JFR8-F1
#
_cell.length_a   1.000
_cell.length_b   1.000
_cell.length_c   1.000
_cell.angle_alpha   90.00
_cell.angle_beta   90.00
_cell.angle_gamma   90.00
#
_symmetry.space_group_name_H-M   'P 1'
#
loop_
_entity.id
_entity.type
_entity.pdbx_description
1 polymer ?
#
loop_
_entity_poly.entity_id
_entity_poly.type
_entity_poly.pdbx_seq_one_letter_code
_entity_poly.pdbx_strand_id
1 'polypeptide(L)'
;MIISISTILKNKHYDSIKITFISALLLLIIISAVKFEIIDNLLRFLILYLPAGWMFRSPLKFQLYIPFFLSTLFFLSIIRIKLKNYRIILFSLIILLIIIIPNLFIIGEIHKNLLIPKELVYINENDIKLINNDDILVIRNKIVNEFNEDDESFREELIVVENSFSIKVVHLEYKDYEELVKTIIKDFRFVLLYKKNKKLVENYNLILVKEFKNGYLLYLNPNSYSEIYSTTSHFQKINPTKYKIHISNLKNTQDLTFLESFHREWKLYIKKKPKKDWCNPIEYYNNTDTTECEHTLKFFEGEELSYLTKKPIFDDTHQIELDYANQWTINPQYIKDNFSKDYYTENPDGSINIELILYFKPQSYFYIGLLISAITLILCIIFLILSYIKQHKNNKKEKLTI
;
A
#
# COMPACT_ATOMS: atom_id res chain seq x y z
N MET A 1 23.88 -20.83 -29.37
CA MET A 1 22.53 -20.71 -28.79
C MET A 1 21.45 -21.37 -29.67
N ILE A 2 21.51 -21.25 -31.01
CA ILE A 2 20.53 -21.85 -31.94
C ILE A 2 20.65 -23.39 -32.05
N ILE A 3 21.86 -23.95 -31.88
CA ILE A 3 22.07 -25.42 -31.99
C ILE A 3 21.60 -26.19 -30.75
N SER A 4 21.55 -25.55 -29.56
CA SER A 4 20.99 -26.17 -28.35
C SER A 4 19.46 -26.19 -28.32
N ILE A 5 18.80 -25.34 -29.11
CA ILE A 5 17.33 -25.31 -29.22
C ILE A 5 16.86 -26.52 -30.05
N SER A 6 17.60 -26.89 -31.10
CA SER A 6 17.32 -28.05 -31.95
C SER A 6 17.34 -29.39 -31.18
N THR A 7 18.28 -29.58 -30.26
CA THR A 7 18.39 -30.83 -29.49
C THR A 7 17.30 -30.97 -28.42
N ILE A 8 16.74 -29.85 -27.95
CA ILE A 8 15.62 -29.81 -27.00
C ILE A 8 14.27 -30.02 -27.71
N LEU A 9 14.22 -29.91 -29.05
CA LEU A 9 13.00 -30.03 -29.86
C LEU A 9 12.62 -31.47 -30.28
N LYS A 10 13.45 -32.49 -30.00
CA LYS A 10 13.18 -33.87 -30.45
C LYS A 10 12.46 -34.78 -29.45
N ASN A 11 12.13 -34.28 -28.26
CA ASN A 11 11.56 -35.12 -27.21
C ASN A 11 10.03 -35.04 -27.22
N LYS A 12 9.35 -36.08 -27.74
CA LYS A 12 7.90 -36.16 -27.99
C LYS A 12 7.01 -35.79 -26.78
N HIS A 13 7.51 -35.94 -25.56
CA HIS A 13 6.80 -35.57 -24.33
C HIS A 13 6.88 -34.07 -23.98
N TYR A 14 7.80 -33.32 -24.56
CA TYR A 14 7.95 -31.88 -24.33
C TYR A 14 6.97 -31.05 -25.17
N ASP A 15 6.51 -31.57 -26.30
CA ASP A 15 5.63 -30.83 -27.21
C ASP A 15 4.24 -30.64 -26.62
N SER A 16 3.70 -31.62 -25.90
CA SER A 16 2.39 -31.50 -25.26
C SER A 16 2.36 -30.35 -24.26
N ILE A 17 3.35 -30.23 -23.36
CA ILE A 17 3.36 -29.20 -22.31
C ILE A 17 3.67 -27.80 -22.88
N LYS A 18 4.53 -27.71 -23.91
CA LYS A 18 4.75 -26.45 -24.63
C LYS A 18 3.48 -25.99 -25.32
N ILE A 19 2.77 -26.91 -25.98
CA ILE A 19 1.50 -26.62 -26.63
C ILE A 19 0.48 -26.17 -25.58
N THR A 20 0.37 -26.85 -24.43
CA THR A 20 -0.56 -26.43 -23.35
C THR A 20 -0.21 -25.05 -22.81
N PHE A 21 1.07 -24.73 -22.61
CA PHE A 21 1.47 -23.42 -22.11
C PHE A 21 1.26 -22.30 -23.13
N ILE A 22 1.64 -22.52 -24.39
CA ILE A 22 1.44 -21.56 -25.49
C ILE A 22 -0.05 -21.37 -25.78
N SER A 23 -0.85 -22.43 -25.73
CA SER A 23 -2.31 -22.31 -25.90
C SER A 23 -2.99 -21.64 -24.71
N ALA A 24 -2.56 -21.90 -23.47
CA ALA A 24 -3.04 -21.16 -22.30
C ALA A 24 -2.66 -19.67 -22.38
N LEU A 25 -1.46 -19.35 -22.85
CA LEU A 25 -1.01 -17.97 -23.03
C LEU A 25 -1.77 -17.26 -24.15
N LEU A 26 -1.95 -17.90 -25.32
CA LEU A 26 -2.75 -17.37 -26.42
C LEU A 26 -4.22 -17.20 -26.03
N LEU A 27 -4.77 -18.13 -25.26
CA LEU A 27 -6.13 -18.03 -24.72
C LEU A 27 -6.25 -16.84 -23.77
N LEU A 28 -5.28 -16.64 -22.87
CA LEU A 28 -5.24 -15.46 -21.99
C LEU A 28 -5.12 -14.15 -22.78
N ILE A 29 -4.32 -14.12 -23.86
CA ILE A 29 -4.19 -12.95 -24.74
C ILE A 29 -5.53 -12.68 -25.47
N ILE A 30 -6.17 -13.70 -26.02
CA ILE A 30 -7.48 -13.56 -26.69
C ILE A 30 -8.56 -13.11 -25.71
N ILE A 31 -8.60 -13.70 -24.52
CA ILE A 31 -9.50 -13.30 -23.44
C ILE A 31 -9.24 -11.85 -23.01
N SER A 32 -7.99 -11.38 -23.02
CA SER A 32 -7.65 -9.99 -22.72
C SER A 32 -8.00 -9.00 -23.84
N ALA A 33 -8.07 -9.46 -25.09
CA ALA A 33 -8.24 -8.61 -26.26
C ALA A 33 -9.70 -8.47 -26.72
N VAL A 34 -10.57 -9.42 -26.37
CA VAL A 34 -11.95 -9.44 -26.86
C VAL A 34 -12.94 -9.09 -25.74
N LYS A 35 -13.69 -7.99 -25.92
CA LYS A 35 -14.82 -7.60 -25.06
C LYS A 35 -16.01 -8.52 -25.32
N PHE A 36 -16.10 -9.61 -24.58
CA PHE A 36 -17.32 -10.40 -24.47
C PHE A 36 -17.96 -10.14 -23.10
N GLU A 37 -19.15 -9.52 -23.06
CA GLU A 37 -19.89 -9.22 -21.82
C GLU A 37 -19.99 -10.42 -20.86
N ILE A 38 -20.19 -11.62 -21.40
CA ILE A 38 -20.32 -12.85 -20.60
C ILE A 38 -18.97 -13.26 -20.00
N ILE A 39 -17.89 -13.17 -20.77
CA ILE A 39 -16.53 -13.48 -20.30
C ILE A 39 -16.08 -12.43 -19.30
N ASP A 40 -16.42 -11.16 -19.51
CA ASP A 40 -16.07 -10.06 -18.62
C ASP A 40 -16.81 -10.17 -17.28
N ASN A 41 -18.08 -10.58 -17.29
CA ASN A 41 -18.83 -10.90 -16.07
C ASN A 41 -18.26 -12.14 -15.36
N LEU A 42 -17.84 -13.17 -16.11
CA LEU A 42 -17.18 -14.34 -15.53
C LEU A 42 -15.80 -13.97 -14.96
N LEU A 43 -15.01 -13.15 -15.65
CA LEU A 43 -13.70 -12.69 -15.19
C LEU A 43 -13.84 -11.77 -13.98
N ARG A 44 -14.81 -10.86 -13.96
CA ARG A 44 -15.19 -10.10 -12.76
C ARG A 44 -15.63 -11.04 -11.65
N PHE A 45 -16.42 -12.07 -11.94
CA PHE A 45 -16.78 -13.06 -10.93
C PHE A 45 -15.54 -13.77 -10.35
N LEU A 46 -14.67 -14.29 -11.23
CA LEU A 46 -13.46 -15.01 -10.88
C LEU A 46 -12.43 -14.12 -10.17
N ILE A 47 -12.27 -12.86 -10.59
CA ILE A 47 -11.29 -11.91 -10.01
C ILE A 47 -11.82 -11.28 -8.72
N LEU A 48 -13.09 -10.87 -8.70
CA LEU A 48 -13.65 -10.10 -7.59
C LEU A 48 -14.13 -11.02 -6.45
N TYR A 49 -14.66 -12.21 -6.76
CA TYR A 49 -15.35 -13.07 -5.80
C TYR A 49 -14.60 -14.36 -5.44
N LEU A 50 -13.67 -14.86 -6.28
CA LEU A 50 -12.82 -15.97 -5.84
C LEU A 50 -11.60 -15.47 -5.06
N PRO A 51 -11.18 -16.17 -3.99
CA PRO A 51 -9.97 -15.84 -3.25
C PRO A 51 -8.71 -15.81 -4.13
N ALA A 52 -8.63 -16.66 -5.15
CA ALA A 52 -7.54 -16.64 -6.12
C ALA A 52 -7.62 -15.43 -7.06
N GLY A 53 -8.81 -14.90 -7.32
CA GLY A 53 -9.00 -13.69 -8.11
C GLY A 53 -8.40 -12.44 -7.50
N TRP A 54 -8.44 -12.35 -6.17
CA TRP A 54 -7.85 -11.26 -5.40
C TRP A 54 -6.35 -11.10 -5.63
N MET A 55 -5.65 -12.15 -6.03
CA MET A 55 -4.23 -12.09 -6.35
C MET A 55 -3.96 -11.22 -7.58
N PHE A 56 -4.94 -11.03 -8.46
CA PHE A 56 -4.82 -10.22 -9.67
C PHE A 56 -5.28 -8.77 -9.52
N ARG A 57 -5.99 -8.44 -8.43
CA ARG A 57 -6.49 -7.08 -8.15
C ARG A 57 -5.37 -6.09 -7.84
N SER A 58 -4.35 -6.54 -7.11
CA SER A 58 -3.21 -5.71 -6.75
C SER A 58 -1.91 -6.50 -6.94
N PRO A 59 -0.96 -5.99 -7.74
CA PRO A 59 0.38 -6.57 -7.86
C PRO A 59 1.09 -6.73 -6.51
N LEU A 60 0.77 -5.87 -5.54
CA LEU A 60 1.31 -5.93 -4.18
C LEU A 60 0.74 -7.13 -3.40
N LYS A 61 -0.54 -7.45 -3.60
CA LYS A 61 -1.17 -8.64 -3.03
C LYS A 61 -0.67 -9.92 -3.71
N PHE A 62 -0.36 -9.85 -5.02
CA PHE A 62 0.27 -10.96 -5.73
C PHE A 62 1.61 -11.37 -5.09
N GLN A 63 2.35 -10.43 -4.51
CA GLN A 63 3.64 -10.71 -3.87
C GLN A 63 3.54 -11.67 -2.68
N LEU A 64 2.37 -11.77 -2.01
CA LEU A 64 2.12 -12.80 -1.00
C LEU A 64 2.02 -14.21 -1.61
N TYR A 65 1.62 -14.30 -2.88
CA TYR A 65 1.42 -15.56 -3.61
C TYR A 65 2.61 -15.93 -4.50
N ILE A 66 3.52 -14.99 -4.82
CA ILE A 66 4.76 -15.27 -5.56
C ILE A 66 5.58 -16.41 -4.90
N PRO A 67 5.80 -16.44 -3.57
CA PRO A 67 6.52 -17.54 -2.93
C PRO A 67 5.78 -18.87 -3.11
N PHE A 68 4.45 -18.86 -3.08
CA PHE A 68 3.61 -20.05 -3.27
C PHE A 68 3.68 -20.56 -4.70
N PHE A 69 3.57 -19.68 -5.69
CA PHE A 69 3.65 -20.02 -7.10
C PHE A 69 5.05 -20.52 -7.47
N LEU A 70 6.11 -19.84 -7.03
CA LEU A 70 7.49 -20.27 -7.24
C LEU A 70 7.80 -21.60 -6.53
N SER A 71 7.30 -21.78 -5.30
CA SER A 71 7.39 -23.06 -4.60
C SER A 71 6.69 -24.16 -5.37
N THR A 72 5.48 -23.91 -5.89
CA THR A 72 4.70 -24.87 -6.69
C THR A 72 5.42 -25.22 -8.00
N LEU A 73 5.99 -24.25 -8.69
CA LEU A 73 6.76 -24.49 -9.93
C LEU A 73 8.07 -25.25 -9.68
N PHE A 74 8.81 -24.87 -8.65
CA PHE A 74 10.01 -25.60 -8.21
C PHE A 74 9.65 -27.04 -7.82
N PHE A 75 8.53 -27.18 -7.15
CA PHE A 75 7.99 -28.44 -6.68
C PHE A 75 7.56 -29.37 -7.83
N LEU A 76 6.84 -28.86 -8.84
CA LEU A 76 6.55 -29.58 -10.09
C LEU A 76 7.83 -29.97 -10.85
N SER A 77 8.88 -29.14 -10.77
CA SER A 77 10.19 -29.44 -11.35
C SER A 77 10.88 -30.60 -10.62
N ILE A 78 10.71 -30.72 -9.29
CA ILE A 78 11.20 -31.85 -8.50
C ILE A 78 10.39 -33.12 -8.73
N ILE A 79 9.06 -33.05 -8.89
CA ILE A 79 8.20 -34.22 -9.19
C ILE A 79 8.68 -34.97 -10.43
N ARG A 80 9.21 -34.24 -11.42
CA ARG A 80 9.79 -34.84 -12.63
C ARG A 80 11.08 -35.63 -12.40
N ILE A 81 11.71 -35.49 -11.23
CA ILE A 81 12.89 -36.26 -10.83
C ILE A 81 12.40 -37.59 -10.24
N LYS A 82 12.41 -38.65 -11.07
CA LYS A 82 11.96 -40.03 -10.77
C LYS A 82 12.34 -40.53 -9.37
N LEU A 83 11.42 -40.54 -8.39
CA LEU A 83 11.62 -41.19 -7.08
C LEU A 83 10.33 -41.88 -6.54
N LYS A 84 10.52 -43.01 -5.81
CA LYS A 84 9.56 -44.07 -5.39
C LYS A 84 8.28 -43.63 -4.62
N ASN A 85 7.22 -44.43 -4.79
CA ASN A 85 5.82 -44.24 -4.34
C ASN A 85 5.57 -43.81 -2.87
N TYR A 86 6.32 -44.29 -1.86
CA TYR A 86 6.02 -43.94 -0.45
C TYR A 86 6.27 -42.46 -0.13
N ARG A 87 7.12 -41.79 -0.92
CA ARG A 87 7.38 -40.36 -0.78
C ARG A 87 6.23 -39.50 -1.32
N ILE A 88 5.31 -40.08 -2.11
CA ILE A 88 4.13 -39.38 -2.64
C ILE A 88 3.09 -39.17 -1.54
N ILE A 89 2.88 -40.16 -0.67
CA ILE A 89 1.84 -40.11 0.38
C ILE A 89 2.22 -39.14 1.52
N LEU A 90 3.43 -39.27 2.07
CA LEU A 90 3.94 -38.36 3.12
C LEU A 90 3.91 -36.90 2.68
N PHE A 91 3.97 -36.69 1.37
CA PHE A 91 4.04 -35.42 0.70
C PHE A 91 2.69 -34.82 0.34
N SER A 92 1.70 -35.64 -0.04
CA SER A 92 0.30 -35.19 -0.11
C SER A 92 -0.15 -34.64 1.24
N LEU A 93 0.30 -35.25 2.35
CA LEU A 93 0.05 -34.76 3.72
C LEU A 93 0.73 -33.41 4.01
N ILE A 94 1.98 -33.21 3.60
CA ILE A 94 2.69 -31.93 3.79
C ILE A 94 2.05 -30.81 2.93
N ILE A 95 1.66 -31.11 1.70
CA ILE A 95 0.92 -30.19 0.83
C ILE A 95 -0.42 -29.80 1.46
N LEU A 96 -1.16 -30.77 2.00
CA LEU A 96 -2.43 -30.52 2.67
C LEU A 96 -2.24 -29.59 3.89
N LEU A 97 -1.18 -29.81 4.69
CA LEU A 97 -0.83 -28.96 5.83
C LEU A 97 -0.43 -27.53 5.42
N ILE A 98 0.40 -27.38 4.38
CA ILE A 98 0.86 -26.07 3.87
C ILE A 98 -0.29 -25.30 3.20
N ILE A 99 -1.28 -25.97 2.64
CA ILE A 99 -2.46 -25.30 2.06
C ILE A 99 -3.47 -24.97 3.16
N ILE A 100 -3.80 -25.89 4.06
CA ILE A 100 -4.89 -25.70 5.02
C ILE A 100 -4.54 -24.68 6.10
N ILE A 101 -3.34 -24.76 6.71
CA ILE A 101 -2.99 -23.90 7.86
C ILE A 101 -3.00 -22.41 7.49
N PRO A 102 -2.34 -21.96 6.41
CA PRO A 102 -2.34 -20.54 6.03
C PRO A 102 -3.73 -20.07 5.59
N ASN A 103 -4.52 -20.91 4.92
CA ASN A 103 -5.88 -20.52 4.53
C ASN A 103 -6.80 -20.35 5.75
N LEU A 104 -6.68 -21.20 6.77
CA LEU A 104 -7.43 -21.02 8.03
C LEU A 104 -7.02 -19.74 8.77
N PHE A 105 -5.72 -19.40 8.76
CA PHE A 105 -5.22 -18.15 9.34
C PHE A 105 -5.74 -16.92 8.57
N ILE A 106 -5.64 -16.96 7.24
CA ILE A 106 -6.10 -15.90 6.35
C ILE A 106 -7.62 -15.69 6.49
N ILE A 107 -8.43 -16.76 6.60
CA ILE A 107 -9.88 -16.63 6.82
C ILE A 107 -10.18 -15.91 8.16
N GLY A 108 -9.42 -16.22 9.22
CA GLY A 108 -9.56 -15.55 10.52
C GLY A 108 -9.14 -14.07 10.49
N GLU A 109 -8.11 -13.73 9.72
CA GLU A 109 -7.58 -12.37 9.57
C GLU A 109 -8.48 -11.52 8.65
N ILE A 110 -8.94 -12.10 7.54
CA ILE A 110 -9.83 -11.48 6.54
C ILE A 110 -11.18 -11.15 7.18
N HIS A 111 -11.75 -12.04 7.99
CA HIS A 111 -13.02 -11.75 8.66
C HIS A 111 -12.91 -10.54 9.63
N LYS A 112 -11.72 -10.28 10.17
CA LYS A 112 -11.46 -9.11 11.03
C LYS A 112 -11.25 -7.81 10.25
N ASN A 113 -10.72 -7.88 9.03
CA ASN A 113 -10.21 -6.71 8.30
C ASN A 113 -11.04 -6.30 7.05
N LEU A 114 -12.10 -7.04 6.69
CA LEU A 114 -12.86 -6.83 5.44
C LEU A 114 -13.96 -5.75 5.46
N LEU A 115 -14.09 -4.94 6.50
CA LEU A 115 -15.14 -3.91 6.56
C LEU A 115 -14.80 -2.58 5.85
N ILE A 116 -13.86 -2.53 4.90
CA ILE A 116 -13.64 -1.32 4.08
C ILE A 116 -13.18 -1.68 2.66
N PRO A 117 -13.87 -1.23 1.60
CA PRO A 117 -13.38 -1.34 0.22
C PRO A 117 -12.65 -0.06 -0.25
N LYS A 118 -11.57 -0.24 -1.02
CA LYS A 118 -10.90 0.76 -1.88
C LYS A 118 -10.38 0.08 -3.16
N GLU A 119 -10.60 0.67 -4.33
CA GLU A 119 -9.74 0.57 -5.54
C GLU A 119 -10.05 1.71 -6.54
N LEU A 120 -9.02 2.18 -7.28
CA LEU A 120 -8.97 3.35 -8.20
C LEU A 120 -8.41 2.98 -9.62
N VAL A 121 -8.76 3.73 -10.69
CA VAL A 121 -8.30 3.71 -12.14
C VAL A 121 -8.21 5.06 -12.99
N TYR A 122 -7.13 5.86 -12.85
CA TYR A 122 -6.53 6.92 -13.73
C TYR A 122 -7.19 8.20 -14.36
N ILE A 123 -6.43 9.33 -14.29
CA ILE A 123 -6.53 10.69 -14.95
C ILE A 123 -5.39 10.99 -15.94
N ASN A 124 -5.67 11.81 -16.96
CA ASN A 124 -4.68 12.41 -17.86
C ASN A 124 -3.74 13.44 -17.18
N GLU A 125 -2.43 13.25 -17.32
CA GLU A 125 -1.34 13.82 -16.49
C GLU A 125 -1.10 15.33 -16.62
N ASN A 126 -1.64 16.01 -17.63
CA ASN A 126 -1.26 17.39 -17.93
C ASN A 126 -2.04 18.46 -17.15
N ASP A 127 -3.22 18.12 -16.60
CA ASP A 127 -4.05 19.04 -15.82
C ASP A 127 -3.90 18.88 -14.29
N ILE A 128 -3.23 17.80 -13.84
CA ILE A 128 -3.03 17.48 -12.40
C ILE A 128 -1.71 17.97 -11.83
N LYS A 129 -0.76 18.52 -12.62
CA LYS A 129 0.57 18.87 -12.08
C LYS A 129 0.56 19.82 -10.86
N LEU A 130 -0.60 20.41 -10.52
CA LEU A 130 -0.83 21.25 -9.34
C LEU A 130 -1.48 20.53 -8.14
N ILE A 131 -1.99 19.30 -8.28
CA ILE A 131 -2.76 18.57 -7.24
C ILE A 131 -2.10 17.22 -6.99
N ASN A 132 -0.91 17.23 -6.39
CA ASN A 132 -0.22 16.00 -6.01
C ASN A 132 -0.63 15.61 -4.57
N ASN A 133 -1.28 14.45 -4.43
CA ASN A 133 -1.49 13.68 -3.18
C ASN A 133 -2.53 14.16 -2.15
N ASP A 134 -3.39 15.14 -2.45
CA ASP A 134 -4.35 15.67 -1.47
C ASP A 134 -5.75 15.03 -1.50
N ASP A 135 -6.42 14.98 -0.34
CA ASP A 135 -7.80 14.53 -0.19
C ASP A 135 -8.81 15.56 -0.76
N ILE A 136 -9.70 15.12 -1.66
CA ILE A 136 -10.78 15.94 -2.26
C ILE A 136 -12.16 15.45 -1.79
N LEU A 137 -12.90 16.30 -1.08
CA LEU A 137 -14.32 16.07 -0.75
C LEU A 137 -15.20 16.51 -1.92
N VAL A 138 -15.92 15.59 -2.55
CA VAL A 138 -16.90 15.91 -3.59
C VAL A 138 -18.31 15.96 -2.98
N ILE A 139 -18.88 17.15 -2.88
CA ILE A 139 -20.25 17.31 -2.36
C ILE A 139 -21.24 17.39 -3.53
N ARG A 140 -21.90 16.27 -3.85
CA ARG A 140 -23.00 16.27 -4.83
C ARG A 140 -24.29 16.81 -4.22
N ASN A 141 -24.95 17.72 -4.94
CA ASN A 141 -26.33 18.12 -4.66
C ASN A 141 -27.29 17.15 -5.36
N LYS A 142 -28.41 16.78 -4.72
CA LYS A 142 -29.42 15.81 -5.22
C LYS A 142 -29.99 16.17 -6.61
N ILE A 143 -29.95 17.45 -6.98
CA ILE A 143 -30.36 17.96 -8.32
C ILE A 143 -29.46 17.41 -9.45
N VAL A 144 -28.28 16.87 -9.14
CA VAL A 144 -27.35 16.32 -10.15
C VAL A 144 -27.75 14.91 -10.61
N ASN A 145 -28.65 14.20 -9.91
CA ASN A 145 -29.20 12.94 -10.45
C ASN A 145 -30.11 13.18 -11.68
N GLU A 146 -30.49 14.43 -11.96
CA GLU A 146 -31.18 14.83 -13.18
C GLU A 146 -30.21 15.38 -14.25
N PHE A 147 -28.93 15.58 -13.94
CA PHE A 147 -27.91 15.94 -14.91
C PHE A 147 -27.33 14.67 -15.54
N ASN A 148 -27.95 14.32 -16.67
CA ASN A 148 -27.56 13.36 -17.71
C ASN A 148 -26.33 12.48 -17.43
N GLU A 149 -26.59 11.17 -17.41
CA GLU A 149 -25.60 10.12 -17.67
C GLU A 149 -24.90 10.26 -19.04
N ASP A 150 -25.30 11.22 -19.88
CA ASP A 150 -24.85 11.41 -21.26
C ASP A 150 -23.66 12.36 -21.45
N ASP A 151 -23.18 13.08 -20.41
CA ASP A 151 -21.94 13.87 -20.55
C ASP A 151 -20.71 12.99 -20.26
N GLU A 152 -20.31 12.25 -21.29
CA GLU A 152 -19.18 11.32 -21.28
C GLU A 152 -17.88 12.00 -20.82
N SER A 153 -17.70 13.29 -21.13
CA SER A 153 -16.52 14.07 -20.72
C SER A 153 -16.44 14.30 -19.21
N PHE A 154 -17.59 14.49 -18.55
CA PHE A 154 -17.66 14.66 -17.11
C PHE A 154 -17.45 13.34 -16.37
N ARG A 155 -18.02 12.24 -16.89
CA ARG A 155 -17.73 10.90 -16.38
C ARG A 155 -16.26 10.60 -16.49
N GLU A 156 -15.64 10.90 -17.64
CA GLU A 156 -14.20 10.76 -17.78
C GLU A 156 -13.48 11.62 -16.74
N GLU A 157 -13.67 12.94 -16.67
CA GLU A 157 -12.99 13.82 -15.69
C GLU A 157 -13.18 13.41 -14.22
N LEU A 158 -14.34 12.85 -13.85
CA LEU A 158 -14.63 12.48 -12.47
C LEU A 158 -14.18 11.06 -12.13
N ILE A 159 -14.25 10.11 -13.06
CA ILE A 159 -13.62 8.77 -12.95
C ILE A 159 -12.14 8.98 -12.70
N VAL A 160 -11.57 9.81 -13.55
CA VAL A 160 -10.24 10.35 -13.45
C VAL A 160 -10.01 10.81 -11.98
N VAL A 161 -10.71 11.81 -11.45
CA VAL A 161 -10.54 12.28 -10.05
C VAL A 161 -10.73 11.15 -9.02
N GLU A 162 -11.76 10.33 -9.16
CA GLU A 162 -12.04 9.16 -8.32
C GLU A 162 -10.93 8.12 -8.36
N ASN A 163 -10.00 8.27 -9.31
CA ASN A 163 -9.03 7.28 -9.63
C ASN A 163 -7.55 7.73 -9.55
N SER A 164 -7.28 8.98 -9.19
CA SER A 164 -5.96 9.39 -8.72
C SER A 164 -5.79 8.96 -7.25
N PHE A 165 -4.68 8.28 -6.94
CA PHE A 165 -4.46 7.36 -5.79
C PHE A 165 -4.69 7.89 -4.35
N SER A 166 -5.32 9.04 -4.15
CA SER A 166 -5.49 9.69 -2.85
C SER A 166 -6.85 10.36 -2.63
N ILE A 167 -7.87 10.12 -3.47
CA ILE A 167 -9.14 10.85 -3.35
C ILE A 167 -10.18 10.06 -2.56
N LYS A 168 -10.49 10.53 -1.33
CA LYS A 168 -11.60 10.03 -0.52
C LYS A 168 -12.91 10.74 -0.89
N VAL A 169 -13.67 10.17 -1.82
CA VAL A 169 -15.02 10.68 -2.14
C VAL A 169 -16.01 10.26 -1.04
N VAL A 170 -16.61 11.25 -0.36
CA VAL A 170 -17.67 11.00 0.62
C VAL A 170 -19.01 11.51 0.07
N HIS A 171 -19.94 10.59 -0.14
CA HIS A 171 -21.32 10.92 -0.51
C HIS A 171 -22.15 11.20 0.74
N LEU A 172 -22.78 12.37 0.82
CA LEU A 172 -23.61 12.77 1.96
C LEU A 172 -25.10 12.75 1.57
N GLU A 173 -25.92 11.95 2.25
CA GLU A 173 -27.38 11.95 2.11
C GLU A 173 -28.07 12.86 3.16
N TYR A 174 -29.21 13.42 2.76
CA TYR A 174 -29.73 14.74 3.14
C TYR A 174 -30.18 14.96 4.60
N LYS A 175 -30.17 13.96 5.50
CA LYS A 175 -30.89 14.12 6.77
C LYS A 175 -30.15 14.87 7.89
N ASP A 176 -28.82 14.92 7.88
CA ASP A 176 -28.01 15.69 8.85
C ASP A 176 -26.85 16.44 8.16
N TYR A 177 -27.16 17.07 7.01
CA TYR A 177 -26.16 17.67 6.12
C TYR A 177 -25.27 18.71 6.82
N GLU A 178 -25.81 19.62 7.64
CA GLU A 178 -24.97 20.66 8.26
C GLU A 178 -24.04 20.14 9.36
N GLU A 179 -24.45 19.13 10.12
CA GLU A 179 -23.65 18.58 11.22
C GLU A 179 -22.56 17.64 10.67
N LEU A 180 -22.93 16.79 9.71
CA LEU A 180 -22.00 15.89 9.03
C LEU A 180 -20.95 16.67 8.23
N VAL A 181 -21.35 17.73 7.53
CA VAL A 181 -20.44 18.63 6.81
C VAL A 181 -19.49 19.37 7.76
N LYS A 182 -19.93 19.76 8.96
CA LYS A 182 -19.06 20.38 9.99
C LYS A 182 -17.97 19.46 10.48
N THR A 183 -18.27 18.19 10.65
CA THR A 183 -17.30 17.20 11.10
C THR A 183 -16.33 16.86 9.97
N ILE A 184 -16.87 16.61 8.77
CA ILE A 184 -16.09 16.05 7.66
C ILE A 184 -15.23 17.12 6.97
N ILE A 185 -15.71 18.33 6.70
CA ILE A 185 -14.97 19.31 5.86
C ILE A 185 -13.57 19.60 6.40
N LYS A 186 -13.40 19.62 7.73
CA LYS A 186 -12.11 19.92 8.37
C LYS A 186 -11.01 18.91 8.03
N ASP A 187 -11.38 17.70 7.63
CA ASP A 187 -10.43 16.65 7.29
C ASP A 187 -10.00 16.72 5.82
N PHE A 188 -10.66 17.54 5.00
CA PHE A 188 -10.39 17.64 3.58
C PHE A 188 -9.73 18.97 3.24
N ARG A 189 -8.58 18.87 2.58
CA ARG A 189 -7.86 20.01 2.04
C ARG A 189 -8.59 20.65 0.89
N PHE A 190 -9.13 19.85 -0.02
CA PHE A 190 -9.90 20.36 -1.14
C PHE A 190 -11.36 19.96 -1.05
N VAL A 191 -12.24 20.90 -1.42
CA VAL A 191 -13.68 20.70 -1.45
C VAL A 191 -14.17 21.05 -2.85
N LEU A 192 -14.70 20.06 -3.57
CA LEU A 192 -15.31 20.23 -4.88
C LEU A 192 -16.83 20.41 -4.71
N LEU A 193 -17.34 21.58 -5.10
CA LEU A 193 -18.76 21.95 -4.99
C LEU A 193 -19.38 22.14 -6.37
N TYR A 194 -20.60 21.64 -6.57
CA TYR A 194 -21.41 21.97 -7.74
C TYR A 194 -22.19 23.27 -7.51
N LYS A 195 -21.89 24.30 -8.31
CA LYS A 195 -22.38 25.68 -8.15
C LYS A 195 -21.96 26.34 -6.83
N LYS A 196 -21.98 27.67 -6.80
CA LYS A 196 -21.52 28.46 -5.65
C LYS A 196 -22.48 28.31 -4.45
N ASN A 197 -22.17 27.40 -3.52
CA ASN A 197 -22.84 27.35 -2.22
C ASN A 197 -22.24 28.41 -1.28
N LYS A 198 -22.75 29.65 -1.38
CA LYS A 198 -22.23 30.82 -0.66
C LYS A 198 -22.10 30.60 0.85
N LYS A 199 -23.09 29.96 1.48
CA LYS A 199 -23.11 29.69 2.93
C LYS A 199 -21.95 28.79 3.36
N LEU A 200 -21.70 27.71 2.60
CA LEU A 200 -20.61 26.77 2.91
C LEU A 200 -19.24 27.43 2.72
N VAL A 201 -19.06 28.16 1.62
CA VAL A 201 -17.82 28.87 1.32
C VAL A 201 -17.50 29.90 2.41
N GLU A 202 -18.50 30.67 2.84
CA GLU A 202 -18.35 31.67 3.90
C GLU A 202 -18.11 31.03 5.28
N ASN A 203 -18.82 29.95 5.61
CA ASN A 203 -18.69 29.30 6.93
C ASN A 203 -17.30 28.69 7.19
N TYR A 204 -16.62 28.17 6.16
CA TYR A 204 -15.31 27.53 6.29
C TYR A 204 -14.16 28.35 5.69
N ASN A 205 -14.43 29.59 5.26
CA ASN A 205 -13.47 30.44 4.58
C ASN A 205 -12.78 29.73 3.41
N LEU A 206 -13.57 29.01 2.61
CA LEU A 206 -13.06 28.23 1.49
C LEU A 206 -12.52 29.16 0.40
N ILE A 207 -11.32 28.89 -0.10
CA ILE A 207 -10.64 29.71 -1.11
C ILE A 207 -10.84 29.05 -2.47
N LEU A 208 -11.48 29.74 -3.42
CA LEU A 208 -11.66 29.20 -4.77
C LEU A 208 -10.30 29.02 -5.46
N VAL A 209 -9.98 27.79 -5.86
CA VAL A 209 -8.74 27.42 -6.57
C VAL A 209 -8.99 27.35 -8.07
N LYS A 210 -10.06 26.68 -8.50
CA LYS A 210 -10.35 26.43 -9.91
C LYS A 210 -11.85 26.34 -10.17
N GLU A 211 -12.27 26.89 -11.30
CA GLU A 211 -13.62 26.73 -11.84
C GLU A 211 -13.57 25.82 -13.07
N PHE A 212 -14.44 24.82 -13.10
CA PHE A 212 -14.58 23.88 -14.21
C PHE A 212 -15.75 24.28 -15.10
N LYS A 213 -15.67 23.96 -16.40
CA LYS A 213 -16.66 24.39 -17.42
C LYS A 213 -18.09 23.89 -17.15
N ASN A 214 -18.21 22.78 -16.44
CA ASN A 214 -19.46 22.12 -16.04
C ASN A 214 -20.08 22.70 -14.75
N GLY A 215 -19.53 23.80 -14.21
CA GLY A 215 -20.06 24.49 -13.04
C GLY A 215 -19.61 23.91 -11.69
N TYR A 216 -18.64 22.98 -11.70
CA TYR A 216 -17.94 22.59 -10.48
C TYR A 216 -16.88 23.61 -10.10
N LEU A 217 -16.70 23.79 -8.80
CA LEU A 217 -15.78 24.76 -8.20
C LEU A 217 -14.92 24.02 -7.18
N LEU A 218 -13.60 23.99 -7.41
CA LEU A 218 -12.62 23.45 -6.47
C LEU A 218 -12.23 24.54 -5.48
N TYR A 219 -12.43 24.26 -4.21
CA TYR A 219 -12.01 25.13 -3.12
C TYR A 219 -10.89 24.49 -2.31
N LEU A 220 -9.96 25.31 -1.83
CA LEU A 220 -9.01 24.99 -0.79
C LEU A 220 -9.64 25.33 0.57
N ASN A 221 -9.57 24.39 1.51
CA ASN A 221 -9.92 24.58 2.90
C ASN A 221 -8.64 24.96 3.70
N PRO A 222 -8.46 26.24 4.06
CA PRO A 222 -7.28 26.69 4.81
C PRO A 222 -7.28 26.16 6.26
N ASN A 223 -8.40 25.59 6.73
CA ASN A 223 -8.55 25.03 8.06
C ASN A 223 -8.43 23.51 8.07
N SER A 224 -7.95 22.91 6.97
CA SER A 224 -7.73 21.47 6.89
C SER A 224 -6.63 21.03 7.84
N TYR A 225 -6.77 19.81 8.38
CA TYR A 225 -5.72 19.19 9.15
C TYR A 225 -4.66 18.57 8.23
N SER A 226 -3.41 18.59 8.65
CA SER A 226 -2.36 17.81 7.99
C SER A 226 -2.52 16.32 8.28
N GLU A 227 -1.98 15.47 7.40
CA GLU A 227 -2.01 14.00 7.54
C GLU A 227 -1.47 13.56 8.92
N ILE A 228 -0.42 14.22 9.40
CA ILE A 228 0.12 14.08 10.76
C ILE A 228 0.14 15.46 11.40
N TYR A 229 -0.37 15.58 12.63
CA TYR A 229 -0.28 16.84 13.35
C TYR A 229 0.00 16.67 14.85
N SER A 230 0.72 17.64 15.39
CA SER A 230 1.01 17.84 16.80
C SER A 230 1.56 19.26 16.99
N THR A 231 1.39 19.86 18.17
CA THR A 231 1.85 21.24 18.42
C THR A 231 3.37 21.37 18.18
N THR A 232 3.80 22.46 17.51
CA THR A 232 5.20 22.76 17.18
C THR A 232 5.94 21.64 16.44
N SER A 233 5.24 20.91 15.56
CA SER A 233 5.77 19.72 14.90
C SER A 233 6.08 19.93 13.40
N HIS A 234 6.99 19.10 12.89
CA HIS A 234 7.35 19.02 11.49
C HIS A 234 7.29 17.57 11.06
N PHE A 235 6.73 17.26 9.89
CA PHE A 235 6.73 15.89 9.38
C PHE A 235 7.16 15.80 7.92
N GLN A 236 7.73 14.65 7.55
CA GLN A 236 8.11 14.31 6.18
C GLN A 236 7.62 12.91 5.87
N LYS A 237 6.84 12.78 4.80
CA LYS A 237 6.47 11.49 4.21
C LYS A 237 7.67 10.90 3.46
N ILE A 238 8.14 9.73 3.90
CA ILE A 238 9.22 8.98 3.22
C ILE A 238 8.61 7.97 2.25
N ASN A 239 7.53 7.32 2.66
CA ASN A 239 6.68 6.49 1.82
C ASN A 239 5.34 6.30 2.56
N PRO A 240 4.33 5.66 1.93
CA PRO A 240 3.03 5.45 2.57
C PRO A 240 3.07 4.65 3.89
N THR A 241 4.21 4.06 4.25
CA THR A 241 4.39 3.24 5.47
C THR A 241 5.39 3.85 6.46
N LYS A 242 5.96 5.03 6.18
CA LYS A 242 7.05 5.62 6.96
C LYS A 242 7.04 7.15 6.91
N TYR A 243 7.01 7.76 8.09
CA TYR A 243 7.07 9.21 8.27
C TYR A 243 8.15 9.57 9.28
N LYS A 244 8.85 10.66 9.02
CA LYS A 244 9.71 11.32 10.01
C LYS A 244 8.94 12.45 10.65
N ILE A 245 9.06 12.59 11.96
CA ILE A 245 8.36 13.60 12.74
C ILE A 245 9.38 14.25 13.68
N HIS A 246 9.45 15.56 13.69
CA HIS A 246 10.26 16.33 14.63
C HIS A 246 9.34 17.22 15.46
N ILE A 247 9.36 17.04 16.79
CA ILE A 247 8.59 17.88 17.72
C ILE A 247 9.59 18.78 18.43
N SER A 248 9.41 20.09 18.27
CA SER A 248 10.24 21.10 18.92
C SER A 248 9.62 21.54 20.24
N ASN A 249 10.42 22.02 21.19
CA ASN A 249 9.94 22.68 22.41
C ASN A 249 8.88 21.88 23.20
N LEU A 250 8.96 20.55 23.19
CA LEU A 250 8.03 19.68 23.91
C LEU A 250 8.24 19.86 25.42
N LYS A 251 7.36 20.64 26.04
CA LYS A 251 7.41 20.96 27.48
C LYS A 251 6.37 20.21 28.29
N ASN A 252 5.16 20.11 27.75
CA ASN A 252 4.03 19.44 28.37
C ASN A 252 3.68 18.18 27.58
N THR A 253 2.83 17.34 28.16
CA THR A 253 2.23 16.23 27.42
C THR A 253 1.34 16.78 26.31
N GLN A 254 1.43 16.22 25.10
CA GLN A 254 0.60 16.61 23.97
C GLN A 254 0.29 15.39 23.10
N ASP A 255 -0.77 15.47 22.31
CA ASP A 255 -1.15 14.40 21.41
C ASP A 255 -0.46 14.53 20.04
N LEU A 256 -0.17 13.39 19.44
CA LEU A 256 0.26 13.24 18.06
C LEU A 256 -0.83 12.44 17.34
N THR A 257 -1.49 13.08 16.38
CA THR A 257 -2.55 12.44 15.59
C THR A 257 -2.06 12.17 14.18
N PHE A 258 -2.47 11.03 13.63
CA PHE A 258 -2.21 10.60 12.26
C PHE A 258 -3.52 10.17 11.61
N LEU A 259 -3.96 10.98 10.63
CA LEU A 259 -5.26 10.89 9.95
C LEU A 259 -5.34 9.77 8.90
N GLU A 260 -4.58 8.70 9.09
CA GLU A 260 -4.76 7.44 8.37
C GLU A 260 -5.63 6.47 9.17
N SER A 261 -6.17 5.47 8.48
CA SER A 261 -7.01 4.44 9.11
C SER A 261 -6.29 3.78 10.29
N PHE A 262 -7.01 3.64 11.40
CA PHE A 262 -6.47 3.15 12.66
C PHE A 262 -5.98 1.73 12.47
N HIS A 263 -4.74 1.50 12.88
CA HIS A 263 -4.18 0.17 12.86
C HIS A 263 -3.13 0.04 13.96
N ARG A 264 -3.31 -0.95 14.85
CA ARG A 264 -2.43 -1.18 16.01
C ARG A 264 -0.95 -1.41 15.66
N GLU A 265 -0.66 -1.78 14.42
CA GLU A 265 0.72 -1.97 13.93
C GLU A 265 1.38 -0.70 13.36
N TRP A 266 0.71 0.45 13.41
CA TRP A 266 1.39 1.74 13.34
C TRP A 266 2.15 1.96 14.64
N LYS A 267 3.46 2.13 14.55
CA LYS A 267 4.34 2.21 15.72
C LYS A 267 5.22 3.46 15.63
N LEU A 268 5.44 4.10 16.78
CA LEU A 268 6.42 5.18 16.93
C LEU A 268 7.77 4.63 17.40
N TYR A 269 8.85 5.17 16.85
CA TYR A 269 10.21 4.87 17.26
C TYR A 269 10.99 6.15 17.46
N ILE A 270 11.61 6.34 18.63
CA ILE A 270 12.45 7.50 18.90
C ILE A 270 13.85 7.33 18.28
N LYS A 271 14.37 8.37 17.65
CA LYS A 271 15.63 8.34 16.91
C LYS A 271 16.72 9.15 17.63
N LYS A 272 17.95 8.63 17.59
CA LYS A 272 19.11 9.26 18.23
C LYS A 272 19.57 10.50 17.46
N LYS A 273 20.05 11.50 18.20
CA LYS A 273 20.55 12.79 17.71
C LYS A 273 19.46 13.45 16.87
N PRO A 274 18.40 13.98 17.52
CA PRO A 274 17.30 14.60 16.81
C PRO A 274 17.86 15.75 15.97
N LYS A 275 17.54 15.73 14.68
CA LYS A 275 17.94 16.77 13.74
C LYS A 275 16.76 17.14 12.87
N LYS A 276 16.67 18.40 12.49
CA LYS A 276 15.64 18.94 11.60
C LYS A 276 16.18 19.21 10.18
N ASP A 277 17.44 18.89 9.92
CA ASP A 277 18.15 19.19 8.67
C ASP A 277 17.50 18.56 7.42
N TRP A 278 16.60 17.58 7.59
CA TRP A 278 15.86 16.93 6.51
C TRP A 278 14.60 17.67 6.06
N CYS A 279 14.17 18.70 6.79
CA CYS A 279 12.92 19.39 6.51
C CYS A 279 13.13 20.61 5.61
N ASN A 280 12.74 20.47 4.34
CA ASN A 280 12.46 21.60 3.45
C ASN A 280 10.96 21.89 3.54
N PRO A 281 10.51 22.97 4.22
CA PRO A 281 9.09 23.20 4.44
C PRO A 281 8.36 23.44 3.09
N ILE A 282 7.27 22.71 2.87
CA ILE A 282 6.36 22.93 1.75
C ILE A 282 5.14 23.73 2.24
N GLU A 283 4.60 23.38 3.41
CA GLU A 283 3.33 23.92 3.88
C GLU A 283 3.26 24.03 5.39
N TYR A 284 2.58 25.06 5.88
CA TYR A 284 2.37 25.31 7.30
C TYR A 284 0.88 25.36 7.61
N TYR A 285 0.46 24.55 8.59
CA TYR A 285 -0.92 24.37 9.01
C TYR A 285 -1.15 25.14 10.32
N ASN A 286 -1.67 26.37 10.20
CA ASN A 286 -1.86 27.29 11.33
C ASN A 286 -2.73 26.70 12.46
N ASN A 287 -3.74 25.89 12.12
CA ASN A 287 -4.69 25.30 13.07
C ASN A 287 -4.04 24.31 14.05
N THR A 288 -2.93 23.69 13.64
CA THR A 288 -2.25 22.63 14.39
C THR A 288 -0.80 22.96 14.73
N ASP A 289 -0.32 24.11 14.27
CA ASP A 289 1.09 24.50 14.37
C ASP A 289 2.03 23.40 13.88
N THR A 290 1.68 22.84 12.72
CA THR A 290 2.41 21.73 12.09
C THR A 290 2.93 22.17 10.72
N THR A 291 4.17 21.80 10.40
CA THR A 291 4.78 22.06 9.09
C THR A 291 5.01 20.75 8.35
N GLU A 292 4.50 20.66 7.13
CA GLU A 292 4.80 19.57 6.22
C GLU A 292 6.06 19.89 5.42
N CYS A 293 6.97 18.92 5.37
CA CYS A 293 8.23 19.03 4.67
C CYS A 293 8.21 18.21 3.37
N GLU A 294 9.10 18.56 2.45
CA GLU A 294 9.24 17.93 1.14
C GLU A 294 9.34 16.41 1.22
N HIS A 295 8.47 15.73 0.47
CA HIS A 295 8.39 14.28 0.45
C HIS A 295 9.67 13.71 -0.16
N THR A 296 10.15 12.59 0.38
CA THR A 296 11.30 11.88 -0.22
C THR A 296 10.84 10.49 -0.61
N LEU A 297 10.73 10.18 -1.90
CA LEU A 297 10.26 8.87 -2.34
C LEU A 297 11.38 7.83 -2.21
N LYS A 298 11.44 7.14 -1.07
CA LYS A 298 12.38 6.04 -0.84
C LYS A 298 11.65 4.72 -0.66
N PHE A 299 12.00 3.76 -1.51
CA PHE A 299 11.39 2.43 -1.47
C PHE A 299 11.87 1.59 -0.29
N PHE A 300 13.14 1.67 0.08
CA PHE A 300 13.77 0.89 1.17
C PHE A 300 15.08 1.54 1.63
N GLU A 301 15.34 1.62 2.93
CA GLU A 301 16.56 2.21 3.53
C GLU A 301 17.35 1.18 4.39
N GLY A 302 16.99 -0.10 4.39
CA GLY A 302 17.64 -1.16 5.17
C GLY A 302 17.23 -1.16 6.65
N GLU A 303 17.06 0.03 7.23
CA GLU A 303 16.64 0.20 8.63
C GLU A 303 15.22 -0.34 8.88
N GLU A 304 14.38 -0.49 7.86
CA GLU A 304 13.02 -1.03 7.97
C GLU A 304 12.98 -2.41 8.62
N LEU A 305 13.98 -3.26 8.38
CA LEU A 305 14.06 -4.58 9.00
C LEU A 305 14.37 -4.50 10.51
N SER A 306 15.02 -3.42 10.96
CA SER A 306 15.33 -3.22 12.37
C SER A 306 14.09 -2.96 13.23
N TYR A 307 12.99 -2.48 12.64
CA TYR A 307 11.74 -2.22 13.38
C TYR A 307 11.03 -3.48 13.86
N LEU A 308 11.43 -4.66 13.36
CA LEU A 308 10.93 -5.93 13.89
C LEU A 308 11.41 -6.21 15.31
N THR A 309 12.62 -5.74 15.64
CA THR A 309 13.27 -5.99 16.94
C THR A 309 13.35 -4.74 17.81
N LYS A 310 13.28 -3.54 17.23
CA LYS A 310 13.21 -2.30 18.01
C LYS A 310 11.91 -2.23 18.82
N LYS A 311 12.01 -1.80 20.07
CA LYS A 311 10.86 -1.56 20.93
C LYS A 311 10.17 -0.25 20.52
N PRO A 312 8.85 -0.25 20.22
CA PRO A 312 8.12 0.99 19.97
C PRO A 312 8.02 1.83 21.24
N ILE A 313 7.81 3.14 21.07
CA ILE A 313 7.55 4.10 22.15
C ILE A 313 6.07 4.48 22.17
N PHE A 314 5.51 4.73 23.36
CA PHE A 314 4.12 5.17 23.56
C PHE A 314 3.04 4.19 23.06
N ASP A 315 3.38 2.91 22.90
CA ASP A 315 2.47 1.87 22.40
C ASP A 315 1.26 1.65 23.33
N ASP A 316 1.43 1.94 24.62
CA ASP A 316 0.41 1.91 25.66
C ASP A 316 -0.59 3.06 25.58
N THR A 317 -0.23 4.15 24.90
CA THR A 317 -1.11 5.31 24.67
C THR A 317 -1.72 5.34 23.26
N HIS A 318 -1.44 4.32 22.42
CA HIS A 318 -1.95 4.26 21.06
C HIS A 318 -3.46 3.95 21.05
N GLN A 319 -4.26 4.93 20.63
CA GLN A 319 -5.71 4.83 20.61
C GLN A 319 -6.33 5.32 19.30
N ILE A 320 -7.62 5.04 19.13
CA ILE A 320 -8.44 5.54 18.03
C ILE A 320 -8.83 6.97 18.35
N GLU A 321 -8.68 7.86 17.38
CA GLU A 321 -9.12 9.27 17.43
C GLU A 321 -10.08 9.51 16.25
N LEU A 322 -11.11 10.35 16.41
CA LEU A 322 -12.10 10.61 15.35
C LEU A 322 -12.74 9.33 14.74
N ASP A 323 -12.90 8.26 15.53
CA ASP A 323 -13.42 6.93 15.12
C ASP A 323 -12.63 6.19 14.02
N TYR A 324 -11.60 6.79 13.44
CA TYR A 324 -10.81 6.17 12.38
C TYR A 324 -9.31 6.46 12.44
N ALA A 325 -8.86 7.54 13.09
CA ALA A 325 -7.47 7.99 13.07
C ALA A 325 -6.64 7.32 14.16
N ASN A 326 -5.32 7.45 14.05
CA ASN A 326 -4.38 6.99 15.07
C ASN A 326 -3.96 8.17 15.95
N GLN A 327 -3.87 7.97 17.26
CA GLN A 327 -3.36 8.97 18.19
C GLN A 327 -2.44 8.35 19.23
N TRP A 328 -1.41 9.11 19.63
CA TRP A 328 -0.50 8.80 20.73
C TRP A 328 -0.37 10.00 21.65
N THR A 329 -0.24 9.76 22.96
CA THR A 329 0.01 10.81 23.94
C THR A 329 1.51 10.88 24.26
N ILE A 330 2.14 11.98 23.82
CA ILE A 330 3.60 12.17 23.90
C ILE A 330 3.96 12.87 25.20
N ASN A 331 4.52 12.13 26.17
CA ASN A 331 4.94 12.66 27.46
C ASN A 331 6.48 12.92 27.49
N PRO A 332 6.94 14.17 27.62
CA PRO A 332 8.38 14.48 27.67
C PRO A 332 9.10 13.89 28.89
N GLN A 333 8.42 13.77 30.03
CA GLN A 333 9.00 13.20 31.25
C GLN A 333 9.31 11.71 31.06
N TYR A 334 8.39 10.97 30.43
CA TYR A 334 8.62 9.57 30.06
C TYR A 334 9.88 9.41 29.19
N ILE A 335 10.11 10.33 28.25
CA ILE A 335 11.31 10.31 27.39
C ILE A 335 12.56 10.54 28.23
N LYS A 336 12.57 11.55 29.10
CA LYS A 336 13.71 11.87 29.98
C LYS A 336 14.04 10.72 30.94
N ASP A 337 13.04 10.00 31.44
CA ASP A 337 13.21 8.93 32.41
C ASP A 337 13.68 7.60 31.77
N ASN A 338 13.31 7.34 30.52
CA ASN A 338 13.53 6.04 29.87
C ASN A 338 14.63 6.04 28.79
N PHE A 339 15.09 7.21 28.34
CA PHE A 339 16.08 7.32 27.25
C PHE A 339 17.26 8.20 27.65
N SER A 340 18.44 7.89 27.10
CA SER A 340 19.62 8.74 27.31
C SER A 340 19.47 10.09 26.60
N LYS A 341 20.26 11.08 27.02
CA LYS A 341 20.35 12.41 26.38
C LYS A 341 20.69 12.38 24.89
N ASP A 342 21.10 11.24 24.33
CA ASP A 342 21.30 11.11 22.88
C ASP A 342 19.99 11.09 22.10
N TYR A 343 18.83 10.85 22.72
CA TYR A 343 17.54 10.72 22.04
C TYR A 343 16.73 12.02 21.96
N TYR A 344 17.17 13.05 22.67
CA TYR A 344 16.49 14.33 22.72
C TYR A 344 17.51 15.47 22.87
N THR A 345 17.13 16.70 22.55
CA THR A 345 17.94 17.88 22.86
C THR A 345 17.17 18.74 23.84
N GLU A 346 17.75 18.99 25.00
CA GLU A 346 17.14 19.81 26.05
C GLU A 346 17.42 21.29 25.79
N ASN A 347 16.35 22.08 25.76
CA ASN A 347 16.38 23.53 25.57
C ASN A 347 16.62 24.24 26.92
N PRO A 348 17.05 25.52 26.91
CA PRO A 348 17.30 26.28 28.14
C PRO A 348 16.09 26.42 29.08
N ASP A 349 14.88 26.33 28.53
CA ASP A 349 13.61 26.42 29.27
C ASP A 349 13.13 25.06 29.84
N GLY A 350 13.92 24.01 29.66
CA GLY A 350 13.64 22.64 30.10
C GLY A 350 12.77 21.82 29.15
N SER A 351 12.27 22.42 28.06
CA SER A 351 11.58 21.67 27.00
C SER A 351 12.57 20.80 26.21
N ILE A 352 12.08 19.81 25.46
CA ILE A 352 12.92 18.92 24.66
C ILE A 352 12.54 18.94 23.18
N ASN A 353 13.53 18.80 22.31
CA ASN A 353 13.33 18.51 20.90
C ASN A 353 13.56 17.01 20.67
N ILE A 354 12.66 16.36 19.93
CA ILE A 354 12.71 14.92 19.65
C ILE A 354 12.46 14.64 18.17
N GLU A 355 13.02 13.53 17.69
CA GLU A 355 12.76 13.00 16.35
C GLU A 355 12.15 11.59 16.48
N LEU A 356 10.98 11.40 15.89
CA LEU A 356 10.23 10.16 15.87
C LEU A 356 10.13 9.63 14.44
N ILE A 357 10.11 8.31 14.31
CA ILE A 357 9.73 7.61 13.11
C ILE A 357 8.38 6.94 13.36
N LEU A 358 7.37 7.33 12.59
CA LEU A 358 6.11 6.62 12.53
C LEU A 358 6.20 5.58 11.41
N TYR A 359 6.04 4.30 11.73
CA TYR A 359 6.27 3.22 10.78
C TYR A 359 5.21 2.11 10.89
N PHE A 360 4.75 1.62 9.74
CA PHE A 360 3.82 0.52 9.64
C PHE A 360 4.56 -0.82 9.69
N LYS A 361 4.62 -1.43 10.87
CA LYS A 361 5.40 -2.65 11.12
C LYS A 361 5.14 -3.84 10.16
N PRO A 362 3.91 -4.07 9.63
CA PRO A 362 3.65 -5.16 8.69
C PRO A 362 4.53 -5.10 7.44
N GLN A 363 4.93 -3.88 7.04
CA GLN A 363 5.81 -3.66 5.89
C GLN A 363 7.18 -4.34 6.06
N SER A 364 7.72 -4.45 7.29
CA SER A 364 8.98 -5.17 7.52
C SER A 364 8.87 -6.67 7.25
N TYR A 365 7.74 -7.30 7.61
CA TYR A 365 7.51 -8.72 7.34
C TYR A 365 7.42 -8.99 5.84
N PHE A 366 6.80 -8.06 5.10
CA PHE A 366 6.78 -8.09 3.64
C PHE A 366 8.21 -8.08 3.06
N TYR A 367 9.09 -7.19 3.53
CA TYR A 367 10.49 -7.15 3.08
C TYR A 367 11.27 -8.43 3.42
N ILE A 368 11.03 -9.05 4.59
CA ILE A 368 11.60 -10.36 4.92
C ILE A 368 11.11 -11.44 3.95
N GLY A 369 9.81 -11.46 3.65
CA GLY A 369 9.23 -12.40 2.70
C GLY A 369 9.87 -12.29 1.31
N LEU A 370 10.10 -11.07 0.82
CA LEU A 370 10.83 -10.84 -0.42
C LEU A 370 12.27 -11.37 -0.36
N LEU A 371 12.99 -11.10 0.74
CA LEU A 371 14.37 -11.57 0.92
C LEU A 371 14.46 -13.10 0.90
N ILE A 372 13.60 -13.79 1.67
CA ILE A 372 13.54 -15.26 1.71
C ILE A 372 13.23 -15.83 0.32
N SER A 373 12.31 -15.19 -0.41
CA SER A 373 11.92 -15.62 -1.76
C SER A 373 13.08 -15.47 -2.74
N ALA A 374 13.82 -14.36 -2.68
CA ALA A 374 15.00 -14.12 -3.50
C ALA A 374 16.11 -15.15 -3.21
N ILE A 375 16.39 -15.43 -1.93
CA ILE A 375 17.37 -16.44 -1.52
C ILE A 375 16.96 -17.82 -2.03
N THR A 376 15.69 -18.18 -1.86
CA THR A 376 15.14 -19.46 -2.31
C THR A 376 15.30 -19.61 -3.83
N LEU A 377 14.95 -18.58 -4.60
CA LEU A 377 15.11 -18.56 -6.05
C LEU A 377 16.57 -18.76 -6.46
N ILE A 378 17.51 -18.06 -5.81
CA ILE A 378 18.95 -18.20 -6.08
C ILE A 378 19.42 -19.63 -5.79
N LEU A 379 19.03 -20.22 -4.66
CA LEU A 379 19.38 -21.61 -4.31
C LEU A 379 18.82 -22.60 -5.34
N CYS A 380 17.60 -22.38 -5.83
CA CYS A 380 16.99 -23.19 -6.89
C CYS A 380 17.79 -23.08 -8.19
N ILE A 381 18.18 -21.88 -8.60
CA ILE A 381 19.00 -21.65 -9.79
C ILE A 381 20.36 -22.35 -9.66
N ILE A 382 21.04 -22.21 -8.52
CA ILE A 382 22.31 -22.89 -8.24
C ILE A 382 22.14 -24.41 -8.32
N PHE A 383 21.10 -24.96 -7.69
CA PHE A 383 20.80 -26.38 -7.72
C PHE A 383 20.59 -26.91 -9.15
N LEU A 384 19.83 -26.17 -9.98
CA LEU A 384 19.59 -26.52 -11.38
C LEU A 384 20.88 -26.48 -12.21
N ILE A 385 21.72 -25.45 -12.02
CA ILE A 385 23.03 -25.34 -12.68
C ILE A 385 23.94 -26.52 -12.31
N LEU A 386 24.05 -26.84 -11.02
CA LEU A 386 24.88 -27.96 -10.55
C LEU A 386 24.36 -29.30 -11.08
N SER A 387 23.05 -29.49 -11.10
CA SER A 387 22.40 -30.69 -11.65
C SER A 387 22.67 -30.86 -13.15
N TYR A 388 22.58 -29.77 -13.91
CA TYR A 388 22.88 -29.76 -15.35
C TYR A 388 24.35 -30.10 -15.64
N ILE A 389 25.29 -29.50 -14.89
CA ILE A 389 26.72 -29.80 -15.03
C ILE A 389 27.02 -31.27 -14.73
N LYS A 390 26.41 -31.83 -13.69
CA LYS A 390 26.57 -33.24 -13.31
C LYS A 390 26.05 -34.18 -14.41
N GLN A 391 24.87 -33.90 -14.96
CA GLN A 391 24.29 -34.68 -16.05
C GLN A 391 25.19 -34.64 -17.30
N HIS A 392 25.72 -33.47 -17.66
CA HIS A 392 26.61 -33.33 -18.82
C HIS A 392 27.92 -34.11 -18.64
N LYS A 393 28.50 -34.13 -17.43
CA LYS A 393 29.69 -34.94 -17.13
C LYS A 393 29.42 -36.44 -17.26
N ASN A 394 28.25 -36.91 -16.80
CA ASN A 394 27.88 -38.33 -16.91
C ASN A 394 27.67 -38.75 -18.36
N ASN A 395 26.96 -37.94 -19.16
CA ASN A 395 26.76 -38.21 -20.59
C ASN A 395 28.08 -38.24 -21.37
N LYS A 396 29.07 -37.42 -20.98
CA LYS A 396 30.42 -37.44 -21.59
C LYS A 396 31.17 -38.73 -21.22
N LYS A 397 31.01 -39.25 -20.01
CA LYS A 397 31.63 -40.53 -19.59
C LYS A 397 31.02 -41.72 -20.33
N GLU A 398 29.69 -41.77 -20.47
CA GLU A 398 29.02 -42.86 -21.22
C GLU A 398 29.45 -42.91 -22.69
N LYS A 399 29.67 -41.75 -23.32
CA LYS A 399 30.20 -41.67 -24.70
C LYS A 399 31.66 -42.08 -24.86
N LEU A 400 32.45 -42.13 -23.77
CA LEU A 400 33.85 -42.59 -23.81
C LEU A 400 33.98 -44.10 -23.55
N THR A 401 32.91 -44.74 -23.06
CA THR A 401 32.87 -46.19 -22.78
C THR A 401 32.26 -47.03 -23.90
N ILE A 402 31.71 -46.38 -24.93
CA ILE A 402 31.21 -47.00 -26.17
C ILE A 402 32.24 -46.71 -27.25
#